data_AF-A0A1H5QTN0-F1
#
_entry.id   AF-A0A1H5QTN0-F1
#
_cell.length_a   1.000
_cell.length_b   1.000
_cell.length_c   1.000
_cell.angle_alpha   90.00
_cell.angle_beta   90.00
_cell.angle_gamma   90.00
#
_symmetry.space_group_name_H-M   'P 1'
#
loop_
_entity.id
_entity.type
_entity.pdbx_description
1 polymer ?
#
loop_
_entity_poly.entity_id
_entity_poly.type
_entity_poly.pdbx_seq_one_letter_code
_entity_poly.pdbx_strand_id
1 'polypeptide(L)'
;MPEQNSFTNTGTNTGPVIFGGTVHGSVRGGDVGRAAAPPRESRPASPSVPVVGKPPRVFITYSHDNERHYDLVREFATFLRADVGLDVRLDQWADDGRRDWSLWAIEQLAEADFVLVIASPDYKRRAEGAEVPHLGRGAQFEAAMIRDNLTQDLPGATRRILPVVLPGRRVEEIPSFLNAYSTTRYEITEFTPAGVEELLVAITGVARFAMPEIGGGPGPAPN
;
A
#
# COMPACT_ATOMS: atom_id res chain seq x y z
N MET A 1 48.91 14.99 29.96
CA MET A 1 48.25 15.98 29.08
C MET A 1 48.37 15.50 27.65
N PRO A 2 47.27 15.31 26.92
CA PRO A 2 47.31 15.27 25.46
C PRO A 2 46.41 16.35 24.81
N GLU A 3 46.86 16.78 23.65
CA GLU A 3 46.39 17.89 22.82
C GLU A 3 44.95 17.73 22.29
N GLN A 4 44.20 18.84 22.27
CA GLN A 4 43.02 19.05 21.46
C GLN A 4 43.37 20.07 20.38
N ASN A 5 43.22 19.70 19.10
CA ASN A 5 43.26 20.65 18.00
C ASN A 5 41.84 21.03 17.57
N SER A 6 41.60 22.33 17.71
CA SER A 6 40.41 23.09 17.39
C SER A 6 40.38 23.42 15.89
N PHE A 7 39.21 23.32 15.26
CA PHE A 7 38.93 23.99 13.98
C PHE A 7 37.57 24.68 14.09
N THR A 8 37.63 26.00 14.29
CA THR A 8 36.53 26.93 14.04
C THR A 8 36.59 27.39 12.59
N ASN A 9 35.45 27.46 11.91
CA ASN A 9 35.33 28.23 10.68
C ASN A 9 34.15 29.20 10.80
N THR A 10 34.50 30.49 10.82
CA THR A 10 33.61 31.64 10.88
C THR A 10 33.50 32.20 9.47
N GLY A 11 32.29 32.42 8.98
CA GLY A 11 32.08 32.98 7.65
C GLY A 11 30.65 33.49 7.44
N THR A 12 30.32 34.61 8.10
CA THR A 12 29.19 35.47 7.74
C THR A 12 29.54 36.28 6.47
N ASN A 13 28.61 36.38 5.52
CA ASN A 13 28.64 37.46 4.54
C ASN A 13 27.23 38.01 4.30
N THR A 14 27.12 39.33 4.44
CA THR A 14 25.93 40.17 4.37
C THR A 14 26.11 41.14 3.20
N GLY A 15 25.09 41.32 2.34
CA GLY A 15 24.95 42.54 1.54
C GLY A 15 24.22 42.41 0.19
N PRO A 16 23.52 43.46 -0.28
CA PRO A 16 22.25 43.34 -1.02
C PRO A 16 22.27 43.91 -2.45
N VAL A 17 21.27 43.56 -3.28
CA VAL A 17 20.84 44.43 -4.40
C VAL A 17 19.40 44.16 -4.84
N ILE A 18 18.61 45.24 -4.90
CA ILE A 18 17.29 45.36 -5.53
C ILE A 18 17.49 46.09 -6.87
N PHE A 19 16.79 45.72 -7.95
CA PHE A 19 16.24 46.70 -8.91
C PHE A 19 15.13 46.08 -9.77
N GLY A 20 14.07 46.86 -9.99
CA GLY A 20 12.85 46.46 -10.69
C GLY A 20 12.96 46.44 -12.21
N GLY A 21 11.94 45.86 -12.85
CA GLY A 21 11.78 45.81 -14.29
C GLY A 21 10.35 45.44 -14.68
N THR A 22 9.50 46.46 -14.87
CA THR A 22 8.22 46.34 -15.55
C THR A 22 8.46 46.20 -17.06
N VAL A 23 7.81 45.25 -17.72
CA VAL A 23 7.70 45.21 -19.18
C VAL A 23 6.23 45.13 -19.59
N HIS A 24 5.79 46.20 -20.25
CA HIS A 24 4.57 46.28 -21.03
C HIS A 24 4.88 45.72 -22.43
N GLY A 25 4.09 44.75 -22.90
CA GLY A 25 4.22 44.18 -24.24
C GLY A 25 2.84 43.87 -24.82
N SER A 26 2.33 44.80 -25.62
CA SER A 26 1.12 44.67 -26.44
C SER A 26 1.50 44.05 -27.79
N VAL A 27 0.82 42.98 -28.21
CA VAL A 27 0.75 42.58 -29.63
C VAL A 27 -0.67 42.10 -29.94
N ARG A 28 -1.26 42.69 -30.98
CA ARG A 28 -2.55 42.35 -31.58
C ARG A 28 -2.38 41.21 -32.60
N GLY A 29 -3.40 40.35 -32.65
CA GLY A 29 -4.09 39.95 -33.90
C GLY A 29 -3.56 38.74 -34.65
N GLY A 30 -4.44 37.74 -34.88
CA GLY A 30 -4.26 36.73 -35.92
C GLY A 30 -4.97 35.39 -35.69
N ASP A 31 -6.23 35.32 -36.14
CA ASP A 31 -6.90 34.20 -36.82
C ASP A 31 -7.05 32.76 -36.25
N VAL A 32 -8.32 32.43 -36.02
CA VAL A 32 -9.13 31.24 -36.37
C VAL A 32 -8.57 29.82 -36.20
N GLY A 33 -9.26 29.04 -35.35
CA GLY A 33 -9.85 27.76 -35.79
C GLY A 33 -9.11 26.47 -35.44
N ARG A 34 -9.38 25.92 -34.23
CA ARG A 34 -9.76 24.50 -34.04
C ARG A 34 -10.21 24.29 -32.60
N ALA A 35 -11.46 23.90 -32.40
CA ALA A 35 -11.90 23.38 -31.11
C ALA A 35 -11.12 22.10 -30.82
N ALA A 36 -10.20 22.16 -29.86
CA ALA A 36 -9.54 20.98 -29.32
C ALA A 36 -10.58 20.20 -28.51
N ALA A 37 -10.78 18.92 -28.86
CA ALA A 37 -11.56 18.01 -28.05
C ALA A 37 -10.99 17.97 -26.62
N PRO A 38 -11.82 17.85 -25.57
CA PRO A 38 -11.32 17.79 -24.20
C PRO A 38 -10.34 16.61 -24.05
N PRO A 39 -9.31 16.75 -23.20
CA PRO A 39 -8.40 15.66 -22.93
C PRO A 39 -9.22 14.46 -22.44
N ARG A 40 -9.02 13.30 -23.06
CA ARG A 40 -9.59 12.04 -22.58
C ARG A 40 -9.02 11.82 -21.19
N GLU A 41 -9.86 12.02 -20.19
CA GLU A 41 -9.57 11.70 -18.80
C GLU A 41 -9.14 10.22 -18.75
N SER A 42 -7.86 9.99 -18.47
CA SER A 42 -7.32 8.66 -18.26
C SER A 42 -7.96 8.12 -16.99
N ARG A 43 -9.01 7.31 -17.18
CA ARG A 43 -9.67 6.55 -16.12
C ARG A 43 -8.59 5.84 -15.30
N PRO A 44 -8.55 5.97 -13.95
CA PRO A 44 -7.67 5.13 -13.15
C PRO A 44 -7.98 3.68 -13.48
N ALA A 45 -6.92 2.88 -13.66
CA ALA A 45 -7.04 1.45 -13.89
C ALA A 45 -7.85 0.86 -12.73
N SER A 46 -9.09 0.44 -13.02
CA SER A 46 -9.84 -0.42 -12.11
C SER A 46 -8.97 -1.64 -11.83
N PRO A 47 -8.93 -2.18 -10.59
CA PRO A 47 -8.16 -3.37 -10.30
C PRO A 47 -8.54 -4.43 -11.33
N SER A 48 -7.54 -4.84 -12.11
CA SER A 48 -7.71 -5.85 -13.14
C SER A 48 -8.20 -7.11 -12.44
N VAL A 49 -9.41 -7.53 -12.79
CA VAL A 49 -9.87 -8.90 -12.54
C VAL A 49 -8.74 -9.84 -12.93
N PRO A 50 -8.32 -10.78 -12.07
CA PRO A 50 -7.18 -11.65 -12.36
C PRO A 50 -7.39 -12.29 -13.74
N VAL A 51 -6.42 -12.04 -14.62
CA VAL A 51 -6.40 -12.62 -15.97
C VAL A 51 -6.36 -14.14 -15.79
N VAL A 52 -7.40 -14.83 -16.25
CA VAL A 52 -7.52 -16.29 -16.18
C VAL A 52 -6.24 -16.91 -16.74
N GLY A 53 -5.40 -17.46 -15.85
CA GLY A 53 -4.15 -18.14 -16.20
C GLY A 53 -2.93 -17.87 -15.32
N LYS A 54 -2.89 -16.80 -14.51
CA LYS A 54 -1.78 -16.53 -13.56
C LYS A 54 -2.31 -16.32 -12.14
N PRO A 55 -1.68 -16.92 -11.10
CA PRO A 55 -2.07 -16.67 -9.72
C PRO A 55 -1.90 -15.19 -9.36
N PRO A 56 -2.83 -14.59 -8.58
CA PRO A 56 -2.70 -13.21 -8.12
C PRO A 56 -1.37 -12.97 -7.41
N ARG A 57 -0.71 -11.86 -7.73
CA ARG A 57 0.53 -11.46 -7.05
C ARG A 57 0.20 -10.72 -5.78
N VAL A 58 0.75 -11.20 -4.68
CA VAL A 58 0.49 -10.68 -3.34
C VAL A 58 1.80 -10.22 -2.72
N PHE A 59 1.89 -8.96 -2.32
CA PHE A 59 3.03 -8.45 -1.55
C PHE A 59 2.68 -8.40 -0.06
N ILE A 60 3.54 -8.92 0.79
CA ILE A 60 3.36 -8.86 2.25
C ILE A 60 4.32 -7.82 2.81
N THR A 61 3.76 -6.81 3.47
CA THR A 61 4.50 -5.81 4.24
C THR A 61 4.22 -5.97 5.74
N TYR A 62 5.29 -5.93 6.53
CA TYR A 62 5.29 -6.15 7.97
C TYR A 62 6.52 -5.45 8.58
N SER A 63 6.61 -5.43 9.91
CA SER A 63 7.81 -4.95 10.60
C SER A 63 8.52 -6.07 11.33
N HIS A 64 9.83 -5.91 11.48
CA HIS A 64 10.66 -6.83 12.26
C HIS A 64 10.53 -6.54 13.76
N ASP A 65 9.36 -6.81 14.35
CA ASP A 65 9.11 -6.58 15.79
C ASP A 65 9.99 -7.47 16.67
N ASN A 66 9.97 -8.77 16.41
CA ASN A 66 10.72 -9.80 17.12
C ASN A 66 10.79 -11.08 16.28
N GLU A 67 11.68 -12.00 16.66
CA GLU A 67 11.91 -13.27 15.95
C GLU A 67 10.63 -14.08 15.78
N ARG A 68 9.80 -14.20 16.83
CA ARG A 68 8.53 -14.92 16.74
C ARG A 68 7.60 -14.34 15.69
N HIS A 69 7.50 -13.01 15.60
CA HIS A 69 6.68 -12.35 14.59
C HIS A 69 7.25 -12.54 13.19
N TYR A 70 8.57 -12.39 13.06
CA TYR A 70 9.31 -12.58 11.81
C TYR A 70 9.10 -13.99 11.25
N ASP A 71 9.22 -15.01 12.09
CA ASP A 71 8.99 -16.41 11.71
C ASP A 71 7.51 -16.68 11.39
N LEU A 72 6.58 -16.13 12.17
CA LEU A 72 5.14 -16.29 11.94
C LEU A 72 4.70 -15.70 10.60
N VAL A 73 5.24 -14.54 10.22
CA VAL A 73 4.99 -13.94 8.89
C VAL A 73 5.53 -14.83 7.78
N ARG A 74 6.74 -15.40 7.95
CA ARG A 74 7.31 -16.34 6.98
C ARG A 74 6.46 -17.59 6.82
N GLU A 75 6.00 -18.16 7.92
CA GLU A 75 5.14 -19.35 7.92
C GLU A 75 3.84 -19.07 7.18
N PHE A 76 3.17 -17.96 7.50
CA PHE A 76 1.96 -17.52 6.82
C PHE A 76 2.18 -17.29 5.31
N ALA A 77 3.25 -16.58 4.94
CA ALA A 77 3.60 -16.32 3.55
C ALA A 77 3.88 -17.63 2.79
N THR A 78 4.59 -18.57 3.44
CA THR A 78 4.88 -19.89 2.88
C THR A 78 3.60 -20.65 2.63
N PHE A 79 2.69 -20.68 3.60
CA PHE A 79 1.38 -21.31 3.46
C PHE A 79 0.56 -20.74 2.29
N LEU A 80 0.45 -19.41 2.20
CA LEU A 80 -0.26 -18.76 1.09
C LEU A 80 0.37 -19.06 -0.29
N ARG A 81 1.69 -19.26 -0.34
CA ARG A 81 2.40 -19.55 -1.59
C ARG A 81 2.35 -21.03 -1.97
N ALA A 82 2.68 -21.91 -1.04
CA ALA A 82 2.90 -23.34 -1.28
C ALA A 82 1.60 -24.15 -1.23
N ASP A 83 0.71 -23.83 -0.29
CA ASP A 83 -0.51 -24.61 -0.05
C ASP A 83 -1.74 -24.01 -0.73
N VAL A 84 -1.85 -22.67 -0.77
CA VAL A 84 -2.97 -21.97 -1.42
C VAL A 84 -2.70 -21.68 -2.90
N GLY A 85 -1.45 -21.41 -3.28
CA GLY A 85 -1.05 -21.18 -4.67
C GLY A 85 -1.10 -19.72 -5.14
N LEU A 86 -0.92 -18.75 -4.23
CA LEU A 86 -0.77 -17.33 -4.59
C LEU A 86 0.69 -17.00 -4.97
N ASP A 87 0.92 -16.01 -5.84
CA ASP A 87 2.28 -15.52 -6.12
C ASP A 87 2.72 -14.52 -5.04
N VAL A 88 3.01 -15.05 -3.85
CA VAL A 88 3.40 -14.25 -2.68
C VAL A 88 4.84 -13.76 -2.82
N ARG A 89 5.05 -12.48 -2.50
CA ARG A 89 6.34 -11.80 -2.43
C ARG A 89 6.61 -11.37 -1.00
N LEU A 90 7.73 -11.83 -0.47
CA LEU A 90 8.21 -11.56 0.88
C LEU A 90 9.70 -11.19 0.82
N ASP A 91 10.10 -10.18 1.59
CA ASP A 91 11.48 -9.70 1.65
C ASP A 91 12.48 -10.76 2.13
N GLN A 92 12.06 -11.65 3.04
CA GLN A 92 12.88 -12.74 3.58
C GLN A 92 13.36 -13.75 2.52
N TRP A 93 12.66 -13.85 1.38
CA TRP A 93 13.07 -14.71 0.26
C TRP A 93 13.86 -13.95 -0.80
N ALA A 94 13.99 -12.64 -0.64
CA ALA A 94 14.59 -11.73 -1.60
C ALA A 94 16.03 -11.34 -1.20
N ASP A 95 16.56 -11.86 -0.10
CA ASP A 95 17.92 -11.59 0.39
C ASP A 95 18.96 -12.51 -0.27
N ASP A 96 19.08 -12.41 -1.59
CA ASP A 96 20.03 -13.18 -2.42
C ASP A 96 21.28 -12.37 -2.82
N GLY A 97 21.49 -11.21 -2.20
CA GLY A 97 22.66 -10.36 -2.42
C GLY A 97 22.42 -8.90 -2.07
N ARG A 98 23.37 -8.04 -2.46
CA ARG A 98 23.24 -6.59 -2.25
C ARG A 98 22.11 -6.04 -3.13
N ARG A 99 21.10 -5.45 -2.50
CA ARG A 99 19.92 -4.88 -3.15
C ARG A 99 19.61 -3.48 -2.61
N ASP A 100 19.03 -2.65 -3.48
CA ASP A 100 18.33 -1.45 -3.04
C ASP A 100 16.93 -1.85 -2.56
N TRP A 101 16.78 -1.98 -1.24
CA TRP A 101 15.52 -2.40 -0.61
C TRP A 101 14.39 -1.41 -0.82
N SER A 102 14.70 -0.12 -0.97
CA SER A 102 13.68 0.91 -1.25
C SER A 102 13.14 0.74 -2.66
N LEU A 103 14.02 0.55 -3.65
CA LEU A 103 13.59 0.29 -5.02
C LEU A 103 12.79 -1.02 -5.13
N TRP A 104 13.27 -2.08 -4.48
CA TRP A 104 12.57 -3.36 -4.47
C TRP A 104 11.16 -3.26 -3.89
N ALA A 105 11.01 -2.55 -2.76
CA ALA A 105 9.71 -2.33 -2.14
C ALA A 105 8.77 -1.51 -3.04
N ILE A 106 9.28 -0.47 -3.72
CA ILE A 106 8.52 0.29 -4.73
C ILE A 106 8.01 -0.64 -5.83
N GLU A 107 8.88 -1.49 -6.37
CA GLU A 107 8.54 -2.44 -7.43
C GLU A 107 7.47 -3.44 -6.95
N GLN A 108 7.62 -4.00 -5.74
CA GLN A 108 6.61 -4.92 -5.19
C GLN A 108 5.27 -4.23 -4.97
N LEU A 109 5.27 -3.01 -4.41
CA LEU A 109 4.07 -2.20 -4.21
C LEU A 109 3.42 -1.75 -5.52
N ALA A 110 4.17 -1.63 -6.61
CA ALA A 110 3.62 -1.28 -7.92
C ALA A 110 3.05 -2.51 -8.64
N GLU A 111 3.75 -3.64 -8.59
CA GLU A 111 3.42 -4.85 -9.35
C GLU A 111 2.39 -5.76 -8.68
N ALA A 112 2.17 -5.64 -7.36
CA ALA A 112 1.26 -6.52 -6.65
C ALA A 112 -0.21 -6.24 -6.99
N ASP A 113 -1.00 -7.30 -7.24
CA ASP A 113 -2.45 -7.19 -7.36
C ASP A 113 -3.08 -6.86 -6.00
N PHE A 114 -2.50 -7.40 -4.93
CA PHE A 114 -2.91 -7.16 -3.54
C PHE A 114 -1.71 -6.96 -2.61
N VAL A 115 -1.89 -6.12 -1.59
CA VAL A 115 -0.89 -5.84 -0.56
C VAL A 115 -1.46 -6.26 0.80
N LEU A 116 -0.84 -7.23 1.45
CA LEU A 116 -1.20 -7.63 2.82
C LEU A 116 -0.38 -6.81 3.80
N VAL A 117 -1.07 -6.09 4.68
CA VAL A 117 -0.43 -5.34 5.77
C VAL A 117 -0.57 -6.13 7.05
N ILE A 118 0.53 -6.69 7.55
CA ILE A 118 0.49 -7.49 8.78
C ILE A 118 0.50 -6.56 10.00
N ALA A 119 -0.53 -6.68 10.83
CA ALA A 119 -0.68 -5.90 12.05
C ALA A 119 0.39 -6.28 13.08
N SER A 120 1.08 -5.26 13.60
CA SER A 120 1.98 -5.40 14.73
C SER A 120 2.20 -4.06 15.44
N PRO A 121 2.61 -4.06 16.73
CA PRO A 121 2.88 -2.84 17.45
C PRO A 121 3.91 -1.94 16.77
N ASP A 122 4.99 -2.50 16.21
CA ASP A 122 6.04 -1.69 15.58
C ASP A 122 5.60 -1.19 14.21
N TYR A 123 4.85 -2.00 13.45
CA TYR A 123 4.35 -1.60 12.14
C TYR A 123 3.44 -0.38 12.28
N LYS A 124 2.51 -0.42 13.23
CA LYS A 124 1.63 0.72 13.53
C LYS A 124 2.42 1.97 13.88
N ARG A 125 3.35 1.89 14.84
CA ARG A 125 4.14 3.05 15.27
C ARG A 125 4.94 3.66 14.10
N ARG A 126 5.53 2.82 13.24
CA ARG A 126 6.26 3.24 12.03
C ARG A 126 5.35 3.90 11.02
N ALA A 127 4.22 3.26 10.73
CA ALA A 127 3.27 3.70 9.73
C ALA A 127 2.60 5.04 10.10
N GLU A 128 2.41 5.28 11.40
CA GLU A 128 1.84 6.52 11.95
C GLU A 128 2.88 7.61 12.22
N GLY A 129 4.17 7.36 11.92
CA GLY A 129 5.24 8.34 12.11
C GLY A 129 5.60 8.62 13.58
N ALA A 130 5.28 7.69 14.48
CA ALA A 130 5.51 7.79 15.91
C ALA A 130 6.86 7.20 16.37
N GLU A 131 7.69 6.68 15.46
CA GLU A 131 9.01 6.13 15.78
C GLU A 131 10.14 7.17 15.61
N VAL A 132 11.19 7.02 16.41
CA VAL A 132 12.41 7.84 16.32
C VAL A 132 13.00 7.66 14.92
N PRO A 133 13.42 8.74 14.23
CA PRO A 133 14.15 8.63 12.98
C PRO A 133 15.31 7.63 13.16
N HIS A 134 15.62 6.85 12.13
CA HIS A 134 16.74 5.89 12.02
C HIS A 134 16.45 4.41 12.31
N LEU A 135 15.41 4.03 13.05
CA LEU A 135 14.96 2.63 13.20
C LEU A 135 13.82 2.33 12.20
N GLY A 136 13.83 1.16 11.54
CA GLY A 136 12.67 0.70 10.76
C GLY A 136 12.36 1.40 9.43
N ARG A 137 13.36 2.01 8.75
CA ARG A 137 13.16 2.83 7.53
C ARG A 137 12.38 2.14 6.41
N GLY A 138 12.50 0.82 6.25
CA GLY A 138 11.77 0.06 5.24
C GLY A 138 10.24 0.16 5.43
N ALA A 139 9.75 -0.27 6.59
CA ALA A 139 8.31 -0.23 6.91
C ALA A 139 7.75 1.21 6.96
N GLN A 140 8.54 2.20 7.41
CA GLN A 140 8.11 3.60 7.38
C GLN A 140 7.93 4.11 5.94
N PHE A 141 8.85 3.76 5.03
CA PHE A 141 8.79 4.14 3.63
C PHE A 141 7.60 3.48 2.92
N GLU A 142 7.43 2.17 3.08
CA GLU A 142 6.29 1.43 2.51
C GLU A 142 4.95 1.98 3.02
N ALA A 143 4.82 2.23 4.32
CA ALA A 143 3.61 2.81 4.90
C ALA A 143 3.31 4.22 4.36
N ALA A 144 4.33 5.03 4.09
CA ALA A 144 4.14 6.33 3.45
C ALA A 144 3.57 6.19 2.04
N MET A 145 4.06 5.24 1.24
CA MET A 145 3.51 4.95 -0.09
C MET A 145 2.08 4.41 -0.03
N ILE A 146 1.79 3.51 0.91
CA ILE A 146 0.44 2.95 1.10
C ILE A 146 -0.55 4.07 1.42
N ARG A 147 -0.18 5.01 2.29
CA ARG A 147 -1.00 6.17 2.62
C ARG A 147 -1.21 7.11 1.43
N ASP A 148 -0.18 7.31 0.60
CA ASP A 148 -0.29 8.11 -0.63
C ASP A 148 -1.26 7.46 -1.63
N ASN A 149 -1.15 6.15 -1.86
CA ASN A 149 -2.08 5.40 -2.72
C ASN A 149 -3.53 5.50 -2.25
N LEU A 150 -3.78 5.38 -0.93
CA LEU A 150 -5.12 5.57 -0.35
C LEU A 150 -5.65 6.99 -0.52
N THR A 151 -4.77 7.99 -0.53
CA THR A 151 -5.14 9.39 -0.75
C THR A 151 -5.50 9.65 -2.21
N GLN A 152 -4.80 9.00 -3.15
CA GLN A 152 -5.02 9.14 -4.59
C GLN A 152 -6.28 8.41 -5.09
N ASP A 153 -6.52 7.17 -4.65
CA ASP A 153 -7.67 6.35 -5.03
C ASP A 153 -8.16 5.52 -3.84
N LEU A 154 -8.92 6.15 -2.95
CA LEU A 154 -9.41 5.49 -1.74
C LEU A 154 -10.19 4.20 -2.04
N PRO A 155 -11.18 4.15 -2.95
CA PRO A 155 -11.92 2.92 -3.23
C PRO A 155 -11.06 1.81 -3.82
N GLY A 156 -10.19 2.11 -4.79
CA GLY A 156 -9.32 1.11 -5.41
C GLY A 156 -8.26 0.59 -4.45
N ALA A 157 -7.59 1.51 -3.73
CA ALA A 157 -6.58 1.17 -2.74
C ALA A 157 -7.17 0.37 -1.56
N THR A 158 -8.38 0.70 -1.10
CA THR A 158 -9.07 -0.07 -0.03
C THR A 158 -9.35 -1.51 -0.42
N ARG A 159 -9.65 -1.79 -1.71
CA ARG A 159 -9.86 -3.16 -2.20
C ARG A 159 -8.55 -3.93 -2.38
N ARG A 160 -7.45 -3.21 -2.60
CA ARG A 160 -6.13 -3.76 -2.90
C ARG A 160 -5.27 -3.97 -1.66
N ILE A 161 -5.40 -3.10 -0.66
CA ILE A 161 -4.62 -3.13 0.58
C ILE A 161 -5.46 -3.82 1.65
N LEU A 162 -5.03 -5.00 2.08
CA LEU A 162 -5.78 -5.89 2.96
C LEU A 162 -5.09 -5.96 4.33
N PRO A 163 -5.67 -5.39 5.40
CA PRO A 163 -5.13 -5.50 6.75
C PRO A 163 -5.31 -6.92 7.30
N VAL A 164 -4.22 -7.54 7.78
CA VAL A 164 -4.22 -8.91 8.29
C VAL A 164 -3.73 -8.95 9.74
N VAL A 165 -4.46 -9.65 10.60
CA VAL A 165 -4.09 -9.91 11.99
C VAL A 165 -3.75 -11.38 12.14
N LEU A 166 -2.50 -11.70 12.48
CA LEU A 166 -2.02 -13.07 12.68
C LEU A 166 -2.21 -13.53 14.14
N PRO A 167 -2.07 -14.84 14.44
CA PRO A 167 -2.26 -15.36 15.80
C PRO A 167 -1.38 -14.63 16.83
N GLY A 168 -2.01 -14.14 17.90
CA GLY A 168 -1.34 -13.39 18.96
C GLY A 168 -1.13 -11.90 18.68
N ARG A 169 -1.62 -11.40 17.54
CA ARG A 169 -1.73 -9.96 17.22
C ARG A 169 -3.14 -9.45 17.48
N ARG A 170 -3.30 -8.13 17.40
CA ARG A 170 -4.57 -7.47 17.71
C ARG A 170 -4.98 -6.46 16.66
N VAL A 171 -6.28 -6.23 16.54
CA VAL A 171 -6.87 -5.27 15.60
C VAL A 171 -6.34 -3.85 15.83
N GLU A 172 -6.08 -3.48 17.09
CA GLU A 172 -5.58 -2.15 17.44
C GLU A 172 -4.15 -1.90 16.92
N GLU A 173 -3.46 -2.94 16.46
CA GLU A 173 -2.11 -2.89 15.88
C GLU A 173 -2.15 -2.63 14.36
N ILE A 174 -3.35 -2.49 13.78
CA ILE A 174 -3.51 -2.00 12.41
C ILE A 174 -3.32 -0.46 12.39
N PRO A 175 -2.55 0.09 11.43
CA PRO A 175 -2.45 1.53 11.25
C PRO A 175 -3.81 2.20 11.06
N SER A 176 -4.03 3.33 11.75
CA SER A 176 -5.33 3.99 11.80
C SER A 176 -5.87 4.40 10.42
N PHE A 177 -4.99 4.74 9.47
CA PHE A 177 -5.38 5.12 8.11
C PHE A 177 -5.97 3.97 7.28
N LEU A 178 -5.84 2.71 7.72
CA LEU A 178 -6.48 1.56 7.09
C LEU A 178 -7.92 1.35 7.59
N ASN A 179 -8.37 2.14 8.56
CA ASN A 179 -9.78 2.23 8.99
C ASN A 179 -10.37 0.88 9.46
N ALA A 180 -9.63 0.10 10.25
CA ALA A 180 -9.97 -1.28 10.65
C ALA A 180 -11.37 -1.52 11.29
N TYR A 181 -12.07 -0.46 11.70
CA TYR A 181 -13.43 -0.52 12.25
C TYR A 181 -14.53 -0.15 11.24
N SER A 182 -14.19 0.46 10.11
CA SER A 182 -15.13 0.81 9.03
C SER A 182 -14.80 0.13 7.69
N THR A 183 -13.67 -0.57 7.61
CA THR A 183 -13.28 -1.43 6.49
C THR A 183 -13.11 -2.89 6.95
N THR A 184 -13.09 -3.81 5.99
CA THR A 184 -12.81 -5.23 6.27
C THR A 184 -11.36 -5.41 6.67
N ARG A 185 -11.12 -6.28 7.65
CA ARG A 185 -9.80 -6.78 8.07
C ARG A 185 -9.88 -8.30 8.16
N TYR A 186 -8.75 -8.97 8.07
CA TYR A 186 -8.69 -10.43 8.03
C TYR A 186 -7.95 -10.95 9.26
N GLU A 187 -8.70 -11.53 10.19
CA GLU A 187 -8.15 -12.13 11.41
C GLU A 187 -7.91 -13.62 11.17
N ILE A 188 -6.63 -14.01 11.10
CA ILE A 188 -6.22 -15.39 10.80
C ILE A 188 -5.88 -16.09 12.11
N THR A 189 -6.66 -17.09 12.48
CA THR A 189 -6.44 -17.89 13.70
C THR A 189 -5.61 -19.14 13.44
N GLU A 190 -5.69 -19.69 12.22
CA GLU A 190 -4.97 -20.88 11.78
C GLU A 190 -4.57 -20.77 10.30
N PHE A 191 -3.44 -21.39 9.95
CA PHE A 191 -2.93 -21.41 8.57
C PHE A 191 -3.49 -22.63 7.84
N THR A 192 -4.78 -22.56 7.54
CA THR A 192 -5.52 -23.58 6.77
C THR A 192 -6.34 -22.87 5.68
N PRO A 193 -6.74 -23.57 4.60
CA PRO A 193 -7.58 -22.96 3.57
C PRO A 193 -8.89 -22.39 4.12
N ALA A 194 -9.44 -22.99 5.18
CA ALA A 194 -10.61 -22.49 5.89
C ALA A 194 -10.29 -21.24 6.71
N GLY A 195 -9.16 -21.22 7.42
CA GLY A 195 -8.72 -20.08 8.22
C GLY A 195 -8.44 -18.81 7.42
N VAL A 196 -8.15 -18.94 6.12
CA VAL A 196 -7.92 -17.80 5.21
C VAL A 196 -9.07 -17.56 4.22
N GLU A 197 -10.22 -18.25 4.35
CA GLU A 197 -11.29 -18.24 3.35
C GLU A 197 -11.72 -16.81 2.97
N GLU A 198 -11.98 -15.95 3.96
CA GLU A 198 -12.40 -14.56 3.71
C GLU A 198 -11.33 -13.73 2.97
N LEU A 199 -10.06 -13.96 3.29
CA LEU A 199 -8.94 -13.32 2.61
C LEU A 199 -8.85 -13.79 1.15
N LEU A 200 -9.11 -15.08 0.89
CA LEU A 200 -9.13 -15.62 -0.48
C LEU A 200 -10.30 -15.09 -1.30
N VAL A 201 -11.48 -14.90 -0.70
CA VAL A 201 -12.62 -14.24 -1.37
C VAL A 201 -12.21 -12.83 -1.83
N ALA A 202 -11.52 -12.08 -0.99
CA ALA A 202 -11.06 -10.74 -1.33
C ALA A 202 -10.02 -10.73 -2.47
N ILE A 203 -9.09 -11.68 -2.47
CA ILE A 203 -8.01 -11.79 -3.46
C ILE A 203 -8.50 -12.35 -4.80
N THR A 204 -9.42 -13.33 -4.77
CA THR A 204 -9.86 -14.04 -5.98
C THR A 204 -11.15 -13.46 -6.58
N GLY A 205 -11.91 -12.69 -5.79
CA GLY A 205 -13.24 -12.20 -6.17
C GLY A 205 -14.32 -13.28 -6.25
N VAL A 206 -14.01 -14.52 -5.85
CA VAL A 206 -14.96 -15.63 -5.86
C VAL A 206 -15.74 -15.62 -4.54
N ALA A 207 -16.99 -15.16 -4.60
CA ALA A 207 -17.86 -15.11 -3.43
C ALA A 207 -18.20 -16.51 -2.89
N ARG A 208 -18.21 -16.65 -1.56
CA ARG A 208 -18.58 -17.89 -0.86
C ARG A 208 -19.99 -18.37 -1.18
N PHE A 209 -20.91 -17.43 -1.34
CA PHE A 209 -22.30 -17.70 -1.67
C PHE A 209 -22.61 -17.10 -3.03
N ALA A 210 -23.13 -17.92 -3.94
CA ALA A 210 -23.67 -17.42 -5.18
C ALA A 210 -24.85 -16.49 -4.88
N MET A 211 -24.92 -15.37 -5.58
CA MET A 211 -26.07 -14.49 -5.51
C MET A 211 -27.31 -15.30 -5.94
N PRO A 212 -28.34 -15.44 -5.09
CA PRO A 212 -29.53 -16.21 -5.46
C PRO A 212 -30.27 -15.50 -6.60
N GLU A 213 -31.03 -16.27 -7.38
CA GLU A 213 -31.92 -15.70 -8.39
C GLU A 213 -32.99 -14.82 -7.74
N ILE A 214 -33.34 -13.73 -8.41
CA ILE A 214 -34.45 -12.87 -7.96
C ILE A 214 -35.74 -13.67 -8.10
N GLY A 215 -36.45 -13.88 -6.99
CA GLY A 215 -37.75 -14.53 -7.00
C GLY A 215 -38.79 -13.75 -7.80
N GLY A 216 -39.76 -14.44 -8.41
CA GLY A 216 -40.91 -13.80 -9.04
C GLY A 216 -41.68 -12.98 -8.01
N GLY A 217 -41.82 -11.66 -8.25
CA GLY A 217 -42.59 -10.78 -7.38
C GLY A 217 -44.04 -11.26 -7.18
N PRO A 218 -44.78 -10.71 -6.21
CA PRO A 218 -46.16 -11.10 -5.98
C PRO A 218 -46.94 -10.97 -7.29
N GLY A 219 -47.48 -12.09 -7.78
CA GLY A 219 -48.32 -12.12 -8.97
C GLY A 219 -49.50 -11.16 -8.81
N PRO A 220 -50.09 -10.68 -9.92
CA PRO A 220 -51.22 -9.76 -9.85
C PRO A 220 -52.33 -10.32 -8.95
N ALA A 221 -52.87 -9.48 -8.07
CA ALA A 221 -53.98 -9.85 -7.19
C ALA A 221 -55.16 -10.36 -8.03
N PRO A 222 -55.88 -11.41 -7.58
CA PRO A 222 -57.06 -11.89 -8.28
C PRO A 222 -58.14 -10.79 -8.35
N ASN A 223 -58.77 -10.67 -9.52
CA ASN A 223 -59.87 -9.73 -9.81
C ASN A 223 -61.11 -10.00 -8.97
#